data_AF-A0A958YFG2-F1
#
_entry.id   AF-A0A958YFG2-F1
#
_cell.length_a   1.000
_cell.length_b   1.000
_cell.length_c   1.000
_cell.angle_alpha   90.00
_cell.angle_beta   90.00
_cell.angle_gamma   90.00
#
_symmetry.space_group_name_H-M   'P 1'
#
loop_
_entity.id
_entity.type
_entity.pdbx_description
1 polymer ?
#
loop_
_entity_poly.entity_id
_entity_poly.type
_entity_poly.pdbx_seq_one_letter_code
_entity_poly.pdbx_strand_id
1 'polypeptide(L)'
;MKYYYFGIHKAASTWLIQILYDINDFMNKKHAHYHSAKMFDHDINKMVYEKKLDFVSYTNSEYNTVQKINHPFKAFHVIRDPRDIVASSYFSHLNTHSDNMWPELNDYRKELKSLDKEEGIIATMNHLENMRIDGEPVLVFDCLNNWNYDNPSILELKFEDITKYPYILIPEIFEFMGLLDSDSKQKSRNNFSESFLNFKKGTINIK
;
A
#
# COMPACT_ATOMS: atom_id res chain seq x y z
N MET A 1 0.48 20.27 7.15
CA MET A 1 0.72 19.20 6.17
C MET A 1 0.22 17.89 6.77
N LYS A 2 -0.48 17.05 6.00
CA LYS A 2 -0.90 15.70 6.41
C LYS A 2 -0.22 14.65 5.54
N TYR A 3 -0.06 13.44 6.06
CA TYR A 3 0.69 12.38 5.40
C TYR A 3 -0.16 11.13 5.16
N TYR A 4 0.07 10.47 4.03
CA TYR A 4 -0.69 9.27 3.65
C TYR A 4 0.22 8.17 3.15
N TYR A 5 -0.13 6.94 3.51
CA TYR A 5 0.28 5.74 2.80
C TYR A 5 -0.97 5.16 2.12
N PHE A 6 -0.91 5.02 0.80
CA PHE A 6 -1.90 4.32 0.01
C PHE A 6 -1.34 2.96 -0.39
N GLY A 7 -2.08 1.89 -0.13
CA GLY A 7 -1.64 0.55 -0.46
C GLY A 7 -2.73 -0.24 -1.16
N ILE A 8 -2.33 -1.14 -2.05
CA ILE A 8 -3.26 -2.10 -2.65
C ILE A 8 -3.22 -3.45 -1.93
N HIS A 9 -4.20 -4.29 -2.24
CA HIS A 9 -4.29 -5.63 -1.69
C HIS A 9 -3.01 -6.46 -1.97
N LYS A 10 -2.50 -7.16 -0.96
CA LYS A 10 -1.26 -7.96 -0.99
C LYS A 10 0.03 -7.21 -1.40
N ALA A 11 0.12 -5.89 -1.20
CA ALA A 11 1.33 -5.10 -1.44
C ALA A 11 2.13 -4.77 -0.16
N ALA A 12 2.45 -5.78 0.67
CA ALA A 12 3.20 -5.65 1.93
C ALA A 12 2.59 -4.71 3.00
N SER A 13 1.29 -4.45 2.94
CA SER A 13 0.64 -3.49 3.82
C SER A 13 0.96 -3.69 5.30
N THR A 14 0.89 -4.92 5.83
CA THR A 14 1.20 -5.20 7.25
C THR A 14 2.62 -4.77 7.65
N TRP A 15 3.63 -5.11 6.83
CA TRP A 15 5.03 -4.78 7.11
C TRP A 15 5.26 -3.27 7.09
N LEU A 16 4.77 -2.59 6.05
CA LEU A 16 4.90 -1.14 5.93
C LEU A 16 4.12 -0.40 7.01
N ILE A 17 2.91 -0.85 7.35
CA ILE A 17 2.10 -0.24 8.41
C ILE A 17 2.82 -0.32 9.76
N GLN A 18 3.48 -1.44 10.08
CA GLN A 18 4.25 -1.54 11.32
C GLN A 18 5.41 -0.54 11.36
N ILE A 19 6.18 -0.44 10.26
CA ILE A 19 7.25 0.56 10.14
C ILE A 19 6.70 1.97 10.32
N LEU A 20 5.55 2.27 9.70
CA LEU A 20 4.90 3.57 9.81
C LEU A 20 4.43 3.86 11.24
N TYR A 21 3.90 2.87 11.98
CA TYR A 21 3.57 3.05 13.38
C TYR A 21 4.81 3.43 14.19
N ASP A 22 5.87 2.64 14.09
CA ASP A 22 7.12 2.86 14.85
C ASP A 22 7.71 4.26 14.55
N ILE A 23 7.71 4.67 13.27
CA ILE A 23 8.25 5.97 12.85
C ILE A 23 7.34 7.12 13.28
N ASN A 24 6.01 6.99 13.16
CA ASN A 24 5.10 8.05 13.59
C ASN A 24 5.11 8.22 15.12
N ASP A 25 5.20 7.14 15.88
CA ASP A 25 5.37 7.18 17.34
C ASP A 25 6.67 7.91 17.71
N PHE A 26 7.79 7.59 17.03
CA PHE A 26 9.05 8.31 17.22
C PHE A 26 8.95 9.81 16.91
N MET A 27 8.20 10.18 15.87
CA MET A 27 7.97 11.58 15.48
C MET A 27 6.86 12.28 16.27
N ASN A 28 6.24 11.61 17.25
CA ASN A 28 5.06 12.08 17.98
C ASN A 28 3.92 12.54 17.05
N LYS A 29 3.67 11.78 15.98
CA LYS A 29 2.59 11.99 15.01
C LYS A 29 1.46 11.03 15.25
N LYS A 30 0.22 11.51 15.20
CA LYS A 30 -0.93 10.63 15.36
C LYS A 30 -1.21 9.85 14.08
N HIS A 31 -1.17 8.53 14.15
CA HIS A 31 -1.33 7.61 13.02
C HIS A 31 -2.53 6.67 13.20
N ALA A 32 -3.25 6.39 12.13
CA ALA A 32 -4.26 5.34 12.08
C ALA A 32 -4.24 4.59 10.75
N HIS A 33 -4.66 3.32 10.77
CA HIS A 33 -4.82 2.46 9.61
C HIS A 33 -6.29 2.15 9.34
N TYR A 34 -6.67 2.16 8.06
CA TYR A 34 -7.98 1.82 7.54
C TYR A 34 -7.84 0.92 6.32
N HIS A 35 -8.67 -0.13 6.22
CA HIS A 35 -8.66 -1.07 5.09
C HIS A 35 -9.87 -0.96 4.16
N SER A 36 -10.84 -0.10 4.49
CA SER A 36 -12.02 0.18 3.68
C SER A 36 -12.50 1.62 3.93
N ALA A 37 -13.17 2.21 2.94
CA ALA A 37 -13.73 3.57 3.06
C ALA A 37 -14.84 3.67 4.12
N LYS A 38 -15.52 2.56 4.38
CA LYS A 38 -16.53 2.42 5.41
C LYS A 38 -16.00 2.73 6.82
N MET A 39 -14.75 2.41 7.14
CA MET A 39 -14.19 2.67 8.47
C MET A 39 -14.04 4.17 8.81
N PHE A 40 -14.16 5.04 7.81
CA PHE A 40 -14.17 6.49 7.97
C PHE A 40 -15.42 7.13 7.33
N ASP A 41 -16.52 6.39 7.25
CA ASP A 41 -17.82 6.83 6.73
C ASP A 41 -17.73 7.48 5.33
N HIS A 42 -16.78 7.02 4.51
CA HIS A 42 -16.49 7.56 3.18
C HIS A 42 -16.08 9.05 3.15
N ASP A 43 -15.74 9.63 4.31
CA ASP A 43 -15.24 11.01 4.45
C ASP A 43 -13.89 11.05 5.17
N ILE A 44 -12.84 10.89 4.38
CA ILE A 44 -11.45 10.90 4.87
C ILE A 44 -11.07 12.24 5.51
N ASN A 45 -11.63 13.37 5.02
CA ASN A 45 -11.30 14.70 5.55
C ASN A 45 -11.89 14.90 6.94
N LYS A 46 -13.17 14.54 7.11
CA LYS A 46 -13.86 14.59 8.41
C LYS A 46 -13.12 13.71 9.43
N MET A 47 -12.79 12.48 9.05
CA MET A 47 -12.07 11.55 9.93
C MET A 47 -10.70 12.10 10.36
N VAL A 48 -9.91 12.63 9.42
CA VAL A 48 -8.59 13.22 9.72
C VAL A 48 -8.72 14.39 10.69
N TYR A 49 -9.72 15.25 10.51
CA TYR A 49 -10.01 16.39 11.37
C TYR A 49 -10.43 15.96 12.78
N GLU A 50 -11.48 15.13 12.89
CA GLU A 50 -12.06 14.72 14.18
C GLU A 50 -11.06 13.94 15.04
N LYS A 51 -10.34 13.00 14.41
CA LYS A 51 -9.33 12.21 15.11
C LYS A 51 -8.00 12.95 15.26
N LYS A 52 -7.84 14.15 14.69
CA LYS A 52 -6.59 14.93 14.70
C LYS A 52 -5.40 14.11 14.20
N LEU A 53 -5.59 13.34 13.12
CA LEU A 53 -4.53 12.49 12.57
C LEU A 53 -3.51 13.32 11.80
N ASP A 54 -2.24 12.95 11.88
CA ASP A 54 -1.16 13.50 11.07
C ASP A 54 -0.76 12.57 9.94
N PHE A 55 -0.90 11.26 10.17
CA PHE A 55 -0.59 10.21 9.21
C PHE A 55 -1.79 9.26 9.07
N VAL A 56 -2.13 8.87 7.84
CA VAL A 56 -3.17 7.86 7.56
C VAL A 56 -2.60 6.78 6.65
N SER A 57 -2.67 5.52 7.10
CA SER A 57 -2.50 4.37 6.20
C SER A 57 -3.87 3.94 5.69
N TYR A 58 -4.11 4.05 4.39
CA TYR A 58 -5.32 3.57 3.75
C TYR A 58 -4.97 2.47 2.76
N THR A 59 -5.28 1.22 3.12
CA THR A 59 -5.07 0.04 2.26
C THR A 59 -6.35 -0.30 1.51
N ASN A 60 -6.20 -0.96 0.36
CA ASN A 60 -7.24 -1.08 -0.65
C ASN A 60 -7.74 0.31 -1.08
N SER A 61 -6.79 1.22 -1.32
CA SER A 61 -7.07 2.62 -1.59
C SER A 61 -7.68 2.80 -2.98
N GLU A 62 -8.87 3.41 -3.02
CA GLU A 62 -9.52 3.83 -4.25
C GLU A 62 -9.21 5.30 -4.55
N TYR A 63 -8.82 5.60 -5.79
CA TYR A 63 -8.48 6.97 -6.18
C TYR A 63 -9.68 7.94 -6.06
N ASN A 64 -10.92 7.44 -6.20
CA ASN A 64 -12.15 8.21 -5.96
C ASN A 64 -12.27 8.76 -4.54
N THR A 65 -11.69 8.07 -3.56
CA THR A 65 -11.61 8.58 -2.19
C THR A 65 -10.42 9.53 -2.03
N VAL A 66 -9.26 9.19 -2.62
CA VAL A 66 -8.05 10.02 -2.53
C VAL A 66 -8.22 11.40 -3.16
N GLN A 67 -8.90 11.50 -4.31
CA GLN A 67 -9.11 12.79 -4.99
C GLN A 67 -10.01 13.76 -4.21
N LYS A 68 -10.75 13.28 -3.20
CA LYS A 68 -11.60 14.11 -2.33
C LYS A 68 -10.82 14.77 -1.19
N ILE A 69 -9.53 14.42 -0.98
CA ILE A 69 -8.70 15.06 0.05
C ILE A 69 -8.54 16.54 -0.30
N ASN A 70 -9.00 17.42 0.60
CA ASN A 70 -9.15 18.86 0.32
C ASN A 70 -8.15 19.75 1.05
N HIS A 71 -7.12 19.16 1.68
CA HIS A 71 -6.07 19.88 2.40
C HIS A 71 -4.67 19.51 1.88
N PRO A 72 -3.64 20.34 2.09
CA PRO A 72 -2.28 20.02 1.68
C PRO A 72 -1.77 18.71 2.27
N PHE A 73 -1.28 17.81 1.41
CA PHE A 73 -0.75 16.51 1.83
C PHE A 73 0.46 16.06 1.01
N LYS A 74 1.21 15.12 1.57
CA LYS A 74 2.21 14.29 0.88
C LYS A 74 1.92 12.82 1.14
N ALA A 75 2.07 12.00 0.13
CA ALA A 75 1.76 10.58 0.21
C ALA A 75 2.79 9.73 -0.52
N PHE A 76 2.76 8.43 -0.23
CA PHE A 76 3.31 7.44 -1.15
C PHE A 76 2.27 6.35 -1.38
N HIS A 77 2.32 5.76 -2.56
CA HIS A 77 1.44 4.68 -2.99
C HIS A 77 2.29 3.47 -3.38
N VAL A 78 1.94 2.31 -2.84
CA VAL A 78 2.65 1.06 -3.14
C VAL A 78 1.72 0.15 -3.94
N ILE A 79 2.11 -0.09 -5.19
CA ILE A 79 1.48 -1.07 -6.07
C ILE A 79 2.30 -2.35 -6.14
N ARG A 80 1.71 -3.40 -6.69
CA ARG A 80 2.34 -4.71 -6.92
C ARG A 80 1.90 -5.23 -8.27
N ASP A 81 2.71 -6.05 -8.91
CA ASP A 81 2.30 -6.73 -10.14
C ASP A 81 0.96 -7.47 -9.92
N PRO A 82 -0.08 -7.20 -10.74
CA PRO A 82 -1.39 -7.81 -10.53
C PRO A 82 -1.37 -9.34 -10.59
N ARG A 83 -0.44 -9.95 -11.32
CA ARG A 83 -0.27 -11.42 -11.36
C ARG A 83 0.22 -11.95 -10.02
N ASP A 84 1.15 -11.23 -9.40
CA ASP A 84 1.67 -11.58 -8.08
C ASP A 84 0.63 -11.33 -6.98
N ILE A 85 -0.25 -10.34 -7.12
CA ILE A 85 -1.40 -10.16 -6.24
C ILE A 85 -2.28 -11.40 -6.29
N VAL A 86 -2.66 -11.86 -7.49
CA VAL A 86 -3.49 -13.07 -7.68
C VAL A 86 -2.82 -14.28 -7.04
N ALA A 87 -1.57 -14.56 -7.39
CA ALA A 87 -0.84 -15.71 -6.85
C ALA A 87 -0.71 -15.64 -5.32
N SER A 88 -0.37 -14.47 -4.78
CA SER A 88 -0.25 -14.24 -3.34
C SER A 88 -1.61 -14.39 -2.63
N SER A 89 -2.70 -13.93 -3.24
CA SER A 89 -4.06 -14.09 -2.72
C SER A 89 -4.49 -15.55 -2.71
N TYR A 90 -4.25 -16.29 -3.79
CA TYR A 90 -4.61 -17.71 -3.87
C TYR A 90 -4.01 -18.50 -2.70
N PHE A 91 -2.68 -18.46 -2.54
CA PHE A 91 -2.02 -19.21 -1.47
C PHE A 91 -2.39 -18.70 -0.07
N SER A 92 -2.60 -17.40 0.09
CA SER A 92 -2.98 -16.80 1.37
C SER A 92 -4.41 -17.16 1.76
N HIS A 93 -5.37 -17.02 0.87
CA HIS A 93 -6.79 -17.32 1.13
C HIS A 93 -6.99 -18.81 1.40
N LEU A 94 -6.25 -19.67 0.68
CA LEU A 94 -6.28 -21.11 0.87
C LEU A 94 -5.75 -21.54 2.25
N ASN A 95 -4.64 -20.95 2.72
CA ASN A 95 -3.85 -21.54 3.81
C ASN A 95 -3.72 -20.68 5.09
N THR A 96 -3.55 -19.37 4.96
CA THR A 96 -2.96 -18.56 6.05
C THR A 96 -3.76 -17.33 6.45
N HIS A 97 -4.67 -16.85 5.61
CA HIS A 97 -5.40 -15.61 5.90
C HIS A 97 -6.44 -15.85 6.98
N SER A 98 -6.44 -15.02 8.03
CA SER A 98 -7.42 -15.16 9.12
C SER A 98 -8.83 -14.85 8.62
N ASP A 99 -9.80 -15.62 9.11
CA ASP A 99 -11.23 -15.42 8.91
C ASP A 99 -11.88 -14.55 10.02
N ASN A 100 -11.14 -14.20 11.08
CA ASN A 100 -11.67 -13.48 12.26
C ASN A 100 -12.36 -12.14 11.92
N MET A 101 -11.93 -11.48 10.84
CA MET A 101 -12.47 -10.20 10.36
C MET A 101 -13.01 -10.29 8.93
N TRP A 102 -13.11 -11.50 8.36
CA TRP A 102 -13.64 -11.71 7.02
C TRP A 102 -14.39 -13.05 6.95
N PRO A 103 -15.58 -13.16 7.56
CA PRO A 103 -16.35 -14.40 7.59
C PRO A 103 -16.62 -14.99 6.19
N GLU A 104 -16.82 -14.13 5.18
CA GLU A 104 -17.06 -14.49 3.78
C GLU A 104 -15.89 -15.29 3.18
N LEU A 105 -14.68 -15.14 3.72
CA LEU A 105 -13.51 -15.91 3.31
C LEU A 105 -13.69 -17.42 3.54
N ASN A 106 -14.51 -17.83 4.53
CA ASN A 106 -14.65 -19.24 4.87
C ASN A 106 -15.36 -20.05 3.78
N ASP A 107 -16.39 -19.51 3.17
CA ASP A 107 -17.10 -20.20 2.09
C ASP A 107 -16.25 -20.21 0.81
N TYR A 108 -15.61 -19.08 0.51
CA TYR A 108 -14.65 -18.99 -0.60
C TYR A 108 -13.47 -19.96 -0.43
N ARG A 109 -12.95 -20.13 0.79
CA ARG A 109 -11.88 -21.09 1.08
C ARG A 109 -12.33 -22.54 0.87
N LYS A 110 -13.57 -22.89 1.17
CA LYS A 110 -14.10 -24.24 0.91
C LYS A 110 -14.13 -24.51 -0.60
N GLU A 111 -14.60 -23.54 -1.38
CA GLU A 111 -14.56 -23.60 -2.84
C GLU A 111 -13.13 -23.80 -3.34
N LEU A 112 -12.18 -22.95 -2.92
CA LEU A 112 -10.77 -23.08 -3.31
C LEU A 112 -10.14 -24.45 -2.99
N LYS A 113 -10.55 -25.10 -1.89
CA LYS A 113 -10.06 -26.43 -1.51
C LYS A 113 -10.63 -27.56 -2.37
N SER A 114 -11.76 -27.32 -3.06
CA SER A 114 -12.38 -28.29 -3.98
C SER A 114 -11.85 -28.21 -5.41
N LEU A 115 -11.19 -27.11 -5.76
CA LEU A 115 -10.65 -26.85 -7.09
C LEU A 115 -9.21 -27.34 -7.20
N ASP A 116 -8.78 -27.65 -8.42
CA ASP A 116 -7.35 -27.81 -8.68
C ASP A 116 -6.62 -26.45 -8.65
N LYS A 117 -5.30 -26.47 -8.86
CA LYS A 117 -4.49 -25.25 -8.77
C LYS A 117 -4.85 -24.24 -9.88
N GLU A 118 -5.09 -24.69 -11.10
CA GLU A 118 -5.36 -23.81 -12.23
C GLU A 118 -6.73 -23.16 -12.08
N GLU A 119 -7.74 -23.97 -11.79
CA GLU A 119 -9.10 -23.52 -11.49
C GLU A 119 -9.13 -22.60 -10.26
N GLY A 120 -8.38 -22.93 -9.22
CA GLY A 120 -8.27 -22.13 -8.01
C GLY A 120 -7.67 -20.74 -8.25
N ILE A 121 -6.68 -20.63 -9.14
CA ILE A 121 -6.10 -19.33 -9.54
C ILE A 121 -7.15 -18.50 -10.30
N ILE A 122 -7.88 -19.11 -11.25
CA ILE A 122 -8.96 -18.43 -11.99
C ILE A 122 -10.06 -17.96 -11.02
N ALA A 123 -10.48 -18.83 -10.09
CA ALA A 123 -11.44 -18.47 -9.05
C ALA A 123 -10.93 -17.31 -8.17
N THR A 124 -9.63 -17.25 -7.87
CA THR A 124 -9.02 -16.10 -7.19
C THR A 124 -9.06 -14.82 -8.01
N MET A 125 -8.81 -14.87 -9.32
CA MET A 125 -8.95 -13.69 -10.16
C MET A 125 -10.38 -13.13 -10.10
N ASN A 126 -11.38 -13.98 -10.32
CA ASN A 126 -12.80 -13.61 -10.28
C ASN A 126 -13.20 -13.08 -8.89
N HIS A 127 -12.68 -13.70 -7.83
CA HIS A 127 -12.93 -13.26 -6.46
C HIS A 127 -12.34 -11.88 -6.20
N LEU A 128 -11.10 -11.59 -6.64
CA LEU A 128 -10.47 -10.28 -6.45
C LEU A 128 -11.15 -9.15 -7.23
N GLU A 129 -11.79 -9.47 -8.36
CA GLU A 129 -12.61 -8.53 -9.13
C GLU A 129 -13.93 -8.18 -8.40
N ASN A 130 -14.47 -9.11 -7.61
CA ASN A 130 -15.78 -8.96 -6.94
C ASN A 130 -15.68 -8.98 -5.41
N MET A 131 -14.48 -8.78 -4.87
CA MET A 131 -14.18 -8.99 -3.46
C MET A 131 -14.99 -8.00 -2.61
N ARG A 132 -15.46 -8.44 -1.44
CA ARG A 132 -16.11 -7.57 -0.47
C ARG A 132 -15.44 -7.70 0.88
N ILE A 133 -15.19 -6.55 1.52
CA ILE A 133 -14.65 -6.45 2.88
C ILE A 133 -15.57 -5.50 3.65
N ASP A 134 -16.00 -5.90 4.84
CA ASP A 134 -17.00 -5.19 5.65
C ASP A 134 -18.33 -4.92 4.91
N GLY A 135 -18.68 -5.75 3.92
CA GLY A 135 -19.85 -5.55 3.06
C GLY A 135 -19.67 -4.52 1.94
N GLU A 136 -18.53 -3.84 1.84
CA GLU A 136 -18.22 -2.92 0.73
C GLU A 136 -17.42 -3.62 -0.37
N PRO A 137 -17.62 -3.25 -1.65
CA PRO A 137 -16.78 -3.75 -2.73
C PRO A 137 -15.34 -3.27 -2.54
N VAL A 138 -14.40 -4.17 -2.79
CA VAL A 138 -12.96 -3.90 -2.84
C VAL A 138 -12.45 -4.39 -4.19
N LEU A 139 -12.57 -3.52 -5.18
CA LEU A 139 -12.27 -3.84 -6.57
C LEU A 139 -10.77 -3.69 -6.83
N VAL A 140 -10.01 -4.75 -6.55
CA VAL A 140 -8.53 -4.69 -6.51
C VAL A 140 -7.94 -4.22 -7.83
N PHE A 141 -8.46 -4.72 -8.96
CA PHE A 141 -7.97 -4.32 -10.29
C PHE A 141 -8.41 -2.91 -10.67
N ASP A 142 -9.58 -2.46 -10.23
CA ASP A 142 -10.03 -1.09 -10.45
C ASP A 142 -9.21 -0.08 -9.63
N CYS A 143 -8.78 -0.46 -8.42
CA CYS A 143 -7.88 0.37 -7.61
C CYS A 143 -6.56 0.63 -8.33
N LEU A 144 -6.06 -0.33 -9.11
CA LEU A 144 -4.89 -0.19 -9.97
C LEU A 144 -5.21 0.62 -11.24
N ASN A 145 -6.24 0.20 -11.98
CA ASN A 145 -6.54 0.74 -13.30
C ASN A 145 -6.98 2.21 -13.26
N ASN A 146 -7.74 2.60 -12.25
CA ASN A 146 -8.32 3.94 -12.14
C ASN A 146 -7.47 4.90 -11.27
N TRP A 147 -6.25 4.50 -10.91
CA TRP A 147 -5.33 5.34 -10.15
C TRP A 147 -4.70 6.42 -11.03
N ASN A 148 -4.59 7.64 -10.51
CA ASN A 148 -3.84 8.70 -11.17
C ASN A 148 -2.36 8.66 -10.73
N TYR A 149 -1.53 8.03 -11.55
CA TYR A 149 -0.09 7.91 -11.32
C TYR A 149 0.70 9.21 -11.54
N ASP A 150 0.06 10.26 -12.06
CA ASP A 150 0.71 11.55 -12.34
C ASP A 150 0.53 12.57 -11.21
N ASN A 151 -0.04 12.18 -10.06
CA ASN A 151 -0.28 13.11 -8.95
C ASN A 151 1.05 13.49 -8.24
N PRO A 152 1.51 14.76 -8.31
CA PRO A 152 2.81 15.16 -7.77
C PRO A 152 2.88 15.18 -6.23
N SER A 153 1.75 15.01 -5.55
CA SER A 153 1.69 14.86 -4.09
C SER A 153 1.87 13.42 -3.64
N ILE A 154 1.92 12.46 -4.57
CA ILE A 154 2.01 11.02 -4.30
C ILE A 154 3.28 10.46 -4.94
N LEU A 155 4.14 9.84 -4.14
CA LEU A 155 5.27 9.06 -4.64
C LEU A 155 4.82 7.64 -4.97
N GLU A 156 4.89 7.27 -6.25
CA GLU A 156 4.50 5.94 -6.73
C GLU A 156 5.66 4.94 -6.60
N LEU A 157 5.39 3.78 -5.97
CA LEU A 157 6.38 2.76 -5.67
C LEU A 157 5.85 1.37 -6.02
N LYS A 158 6.77 0.51 -6.44
CA LYS A 158 6.49 -0.91 -6.65
C LYS A 158 6.90 -1.72 -5.42
N PHE A 159 6.06 -2.68 -5.05
CA PHE A 159 6.28 -3.66 -4.01
C PHE A 159 7.61 -4.42 -4.23
N GLU A 160 7.86 -4.80 -5.48
CA GLU A 160 9.03 -5.55 -5.89
C GLU A 160 10.32 -4.75 -5.63
N ASP A 161 10.25 -3.43 -5.83
CA ASP A 161 11.39 -2.54 -5.61
C ASP A 161 11.59 -2.27 -4.11
N ILE A 162 10.54 -1.94 -3.37
CA ILE A 162 10.65 -1.61 -1.92
C ILE A 162 11.07 -2.82 -1.07
N THR A 163 10.70 -4.03 -1.47
CA THR A 163 11.14 -5.25 -0.79
C THR A 163 12.57 -5.65 -1.15
N LYS A 164 12.99 -5.39 -2.39
CA LYS A 164 14.37 -5.65 -2.84
C LYS A 164 15.36 -4.62 -2.30
N TYR A 165 14.94 -3.37 -2.14
CA TYR A 165 15.79 -2.23 -1.76
C TYR A 165 15.21 -1.38 -0.62
N PRO A 166 14.82 -1.97 0.53
CA PRO A 166 14.11 -1.26 1.59
C PRO A 166 14.93 -0.11 2.19
N TYR A 167 16.24 -0.30 2.37
CA TYR A 167 17.14 0.70 2.95
C TYR A 167 17.40 1.91 2.02
N ILE A 168 16.98 1.84 0.76
CA ILE A 168 17.08 2.94 -0.20
C ILE A 168 15.73 3.63 -0.29
N LEU A 169 14.67 2.87 -0.60
CA LEU A 169 13.38 3.45 -0.95
C LEU A 169 12.59 3.96 0.26
N ILE A 170 12.75 3.35 1.44
CA ILE A 170 12.06 3.85 2.64
C ILE A 170 12.59 5.24 3.04
N PRO A 171 13.91 5.51 3.11
CA PRO A 171 14.41 6.87 3.30
C PRO A 171 13.92 7.87 2.23
N GLU A 172 13.88 7.46 0.95
CA GLU A 172 13.39 8.32 -0.14
C GLU A 172 11.91 8.73 0.05
N ILE A 173 11.07 7.83 0.56
CA ILE A 173 9.68 8.15 0.94
C ILE A 173 9.66 9.31 1.94
N PHE A 174 10.44 9.21 3.00
CA PHE A 174 10.47 10.24 4.05
C PHE A 174 11.14 11.54 3.58
N GLU A 175 12.11 11.47 2.66
CA GLU A 175 12.66 12.65 2.00
C GLU A 175 11.60 13.34 1.13
N PHE A 176 10.86 12.59 0.30
CA PHE A 176 9.75 13.12 -0.52
C PHE A 176 8.66 13.78 0.34
N MET A 177 8.37 13.19 1.49
CA MET A 177 7.42 13.75 2.47
C MET A 177 7.96 14.98 3.21
N GLY A 178 9.25 15.31 3.08
CA GLY A 178 9.87 16.40 3.83
C GLY A 178 10.02 16.10 5.33
N LEU A 179 10.10 14.81 5.69
CA LEU A 179 10.28 14.33 7.05
C LEU A 179 11.74 14.01 7.39
N LEU A 180 12.64 14.03 6.40
CA LEU A 180 14.09 13.97 6.59
C LEU A 180 14.72 15.35 6.37
N ASP A 181 15.60 15.73 7.29
CA ASP A 181 16.24 17.04 7.30
C ASP A 181 17.34 17.16 6.24
N SER A 182 17.52 18.35 5.68
CA SER A 182 18.43 18.57 4.56
C SER A 182 19.91 18.40 4.88
N ASP A 183 20.34 18.43 6.14
CA ASP A 183 21.75 18.19 6.50
C ASP A 183 22.10 16.70 6.48
N SER A 184 21.11 15.81 6.46
CA SER A 184 21.30 14.40 6.10
C SER A 184 21.59 14.21 4.60
N LYS A 185 21.30 15.22 3.75
CA LYS A 185 21.48 15.16 2.29
C LYS A 185 22.94 15.01 1.87
N GLN A 186 23.92 15.44 2.66
CA GLN A 186 25.34 15.27 2.30
C GLN A 186 25.89 13.86 2.61
N LYS A 187 25.39 13.19 3.64
CA LYS A 187 25.85 11.84 4.01
C LYS A 187 25.16 10.74 3.23
N SER A 188 23.89 10.89 2.85
CA SER A 188 23.21 9.92 1.98
C SER A 188 23.60 10.11 0.51
N ARG A 189 23.62 11.33 -0.04
CA ARG A 189 23.89 11.55 -1.47
C ARG A 189 25.24 11.04 -1.94
N ASN A 190 26.29 11.12 -1.11
CA ASN A 190 27.64 10.71 -1.51
C ASN A 190 27.80 9.19 -1.69
N ASN A 191 26.89 8.36 -1.14
CA ASN A 191 26.88 6.91 -1.37
C ASN A 191 25.64 6.42 -2.15
N PHE A 192 24.51 7.16 -2.11
CA PHE A 192 23.22 6.70 -2.65
C PHE A 192 22.90 7.23 -4.06
N SER A 193 23.36 8.44 -4.43
CA SER A 193 22.93 9.08 -5.69
C SER A 193 23.54 8.44 -6.95
N GLU A 194 24.79 7.96 -6.87
CA GLU A 194 25.42 7.21 -7.97
C GLU A 194 24.79 5.83 -8.17
N SER A 195 24.43 5.14 -7.09
CA SER A 195 23.72 3.85 -7.15
C SER A 195 22.35 4.01 -7.83
N PHE A 196 21.57 5.04 -7.48
CA PHE A 196 20.24 5.26 -8.06
C PHE A 196 20.28 5.71 -9.54
N LEU A 197 21.24 6.58 -9.90
CA LEU A 197 21.47 6.97 -11.30
C LEU A 197 21.93 5.80 -12.17
N ASN A 198 22.75 4.90 -11.62
CA ASN A 198 23.16 3.67 -12.29
C ASN A 198 22.04 2.62 -12.32
N PHE A 199 21.13 2.61 -11.32
CA PHE A 199 19.93 1.77 -11.25
C PHE A 199 18.90 2.15 -12.32
N LYS A 200 18.54 3.44 -12.46
CA LYS A 200 17.63 3.91 -13.53
C LYS A 200 18.17 3.66 -14.95
N LYS A 201 19.49 3.54 -15.10
CA LYS A 201 20.16 3.25 -16.37
C LYS A 201 20.41 1.75 -16.61
N GLY A 202 19.98 0.86 -15.71
CA GLY A 202 20.16 -0.60 -15.86
C GLY A 202 21.61 -1.08 -15.75
N THR A 203 22.50 -0.27 -15.16
CA THR A 203 23.97 -0.43 -15.23
C THR A 203 24.60 -1.08 -13.99
N ILE A 204 23.82 -1.52 -13.01
CA ILE A 204 24.37 -2.20 -11.84
C ILE A 204 24.25 -3.72 -12.03
N ASN A 205 25.39 -4.37 -12.30
CA ASN A 205 25.59 -5.79 -12.00
C ASN A 205 26.12 -5.88 -10.57
N ILE A 206 25.29 -6.34 -9.64
CA ILE A 206 25.74 -6.70 -8.28
C ILE A 206 26.10 -8.18 -8.34
N LYS A 207 27.37 -8.50 -8.04
CA LYS A 207 27.83 -9.88 -7.83
C LYS A 207 27.24 -10.46 -6.55
#